data_AF-A0A972TWJ4-F1
#
_entry.id   AF-A0A972TWJ4-F1
#
_cell.length_a   1.000
_cell.length_b   1.000
_cell.length_c   1.000
_cell.angle_alpha   90.00
_cell.angle_beta   90.00
_cell.angle_gamma   90.00
#
_symmetry.space_group_name_H-M   'P 1'
#
loop_
_entity.id
_entity.type
_entity.pdbx_description
1 polymer ?
#
loop_
_entity_poly.entity_id
_entity_poly.type
_entity_poly.pdbx_seq_one_letter_code
_entity_poly.pdbx_strand_id
1 'polypeptide(L)'
;MTHTEEKNADACRDKTPVSVSPSGETFPLPGEEDYRLEFDRLQDLVKKQRQMGREIVVVMGVGFVGAVMAGVVADAVDRNTGEPTKFVIGMQRPSTRSYWKIPYLNRGIAPVEAEDPEVAPLIRRCVQEKKTLTATFTYEALCLADVVVVDIQCDYYKEALGDVRDGHAEIKALEDGLKIIGEKINPDCLVLIETTVPPGTTEYIAYPIIKKAFEKRDIHNKEPLLSHSFERVMPGRKYVASIRDFWRVC
;
A
#
# COMPACT_ATOMS: atom_id res chain seq x y z
N MET A 1 41.35 46.67 -25.42
CA MET A 1 40.12 45.86 -25.46
C MET A 1 40.46 44.45 -25.04
N THR A 2 40.36 44.16 -23.75
CA THR A 2 40.40 42.78 -23.22
C THR A 2 39.61 42.81 -21.93
N HIS A 3 38.32 42.53 -22.05
CA HIS A 3 37.37 42.42 -20.96
C HIS A 3 37.55 41.05 -20.26
N THR A 4 37.78 41.10 -18.94
CA THR A 4 37.11 40.33 -17.86
C THR A 4 36.65 38.92 -18.19
N GLU A 5 37.29 37.89 -17.62
CA GLU A 5 37.00 37.31 -16.28
C GLU A 5 35.78 36.37 -16.25
N GLU A 6 36.08 35.12 -15.93
CA GLU A 6 35.31 34.19 -15.11
C GLU A 6 33.77 34.29 -15.13
N LYS A 7 33.14 33.32 -15.80
CA LYS A 7 31.83 32.78 -15.39
C LYS A 7 31.54 31.48 -16.11
N ASN A 8 31.71 30.36 -15.39
CA ASN A 8 30.69 29.31 -15.26
C ASN A 8 31.24 28.14 -14.43
N ALA A 9 31.31 28.37 -13.11
CA ALA A 9 31.15 27.32 -12.12
C ALA A 9 29.79 27.56 -11.44
N ASP A 10 28.78 26.76 -11.80
CA ASP A 10 27.47 26.48 -11.15
C ASP A 10 26.45 26.18 -12.27
N ALA A 11 25.60 25.15 -12.28
CA ALA A 11 25.17 24.25 -11.24
C ALA A 11 24.60 22.98 -11.91
N CYS A 12 25.30 21.85 -11.83
CA CYS A 12 24.64 20.54 -11.93
C CYS A 12 24.36 20.09 -10.50
N ARG A 13 23.42 20.77 -9.83
CA ARG A 13 22.84 20.23 -8.59
C ARG A 13 21.95 19.07 -9.02
N ASP A 14 22.30 17.86 -8.59
CA ASP A 14 21.41 16.69 -8.66
C ASP A 14 20.04 17.11 -8.15
N LYS A 15 19.09 17.31 -9.06
CA LYS A 15 17.72 17.66 -8.69
C LYS A 15 17.12 16.42 -8.06
N THR A 16 16.81 16.49 -6.77
CA THR A 16 16.03 15.45 -6.07
C THR A 16 14.85 15.08 -6.95
N PRO A 17 14.67 13.79 -7.32
CA PRO A 17 13.57 13.39 -8.17
C PRO A 17 12.25 13.78 -7.50
N VAL A 18 11.30 14.25 -8.30
CA VAL A 18 10.00 14.71 -7.81
C VAL A 18 8.87 13.87 -8.38
N SER A 19 7.78 13.80 -7.63
CA SER A 19 6.52 13.23 -8.05
C SER A 19 5.49 14.32 -8.22
N VAL A 20 4.78 14.31 -9.34
CA VAL A 20 3.79 15.35 -9.68
C VAL A 20 2.41 14.73 -9.66
N SER A 21 1.49 15.34 -8.92
CA SER A 21 0.09 14.93 -8.87
C SER A 21 -0.67 15.32 -10.14
N PRO A 22 -1.87 14.74 -10.40
CA PRO A 22 -2.70 15.13 -11.53
C PRO A 22 -3.09 16.62 -11.56
N SER A 23 -3.10 17.31 -10.41
CA SER A 23 -3.37 18.75 -10.32
C SER A 23 -2.15 19.64 -10.57
N GLY A 24 -0.96 19.05 -10.77
CA GLY A 24 0.30 19.77 -10.96
C GLY A 24 1.09 20.06 -9.68
N GLU A 25 0.57 19.72 -8.50
CA GLU A 25 1.34 19.84 -7.25
C GLU A 25 2.53 18.88 -7.25
N THR A 26 3.71 19.38 -6.83
CA THR A 26 4.99 18.67 -6.89
C THR A 26 5.46 18.27 -5.49
N PHE A 27 5.94 17.04 -5.35
CA PHE A 27 6.40 16.43 -4.11
C PHE A 27 7.81 15.85 -4.28
N PRO A 28 8.83 16.32 -3.54
CA PRO A 28 10.16 15.70 -3.58
C PRO A 28 10.10 14.28 -3.03
N LEU A 29 10.78 13.33 -3.68
CA LEU A 29 10.91 11.98 -3.14
C LEU A 29 11.69 12.00 -1.82
N PRO A 30 11.35 11.11 -0.87
CA PRO A 30 11.97 11.09 0.45
C PRO A 30 13.44 10.68 0.37
N GLY A 31 14.29 11.38 1.12
CA GLY A 31 15.69 11.02 1.36
C GLY A 31 15.85 10.07 2.55
N GLU A 32 17.09 9.67 2.86
CA GLU A 32 17.37 8.68 3.92
C GLU A 32 16.86 9.11 5.31
N GLU A 33 17.01 10.39 5.66
CA GLU A 33 16.53 10.91 6.95
C GLU A 33 15.00 10.83 7.06
N ASP A 34 14.28 11.06 5.96
CA ASP A 34 12.83 11.00 5.94
C ASP A 34 12.31 9.59 6.28
N TYR A 35 13.01 8.53 5.88
CA TYR A 35 12.64 7.15 6.24
C TYR A 35 12.73 6.90 7.74
N ARG A 36 13.76 7.42 8.39
CA ARG A 36 13.93 7.29 9.83
C ARG A 36 12.82 8.04 10.57
N LEU A 37 12.61 9.31 10.22
CA LEU A 37 11.57 10.15 10.83
C LEU A 37 10.16 9.59 10.60
N GLU A 38 9.90 9.05 9.41
CA GLU A 38 8.63 8.44 9.09
C GLU A 38 8.38 7.17 9.91
N PHE A 39 9.41 6.33 10.11
CA PHE A 39 9.24 5.14 10.94
C PHE A 39 9.03 5.49 12.42
N ASP A 40 9.78 6.47 12.95
CA ASP A 40 9.58 6.98 14.32
C ASP A 40 8.11 7.46 14.50
N ARG A 41 7.58 8.21 13.52
CA ARG A 41 6.18 8.66 13.49
C ARG A 41 5.20 7.48 13.51
N LEU A 42 5.44 6.45 12.70
CA LEU A 42 4.57 5.27 12.63
C LEU A 42 4.57 4.48 13.94
N GLN A 43 5.72 4.31 14.58
CA GLN A 43 5.81 3.62 15.88
C GLN A 43 4.97 4.33 16.95
N ASP A 44 5.08 5.66 17.05
CA ASP A 44 4.28 6.45 17.98
C ASP A 44 2.78 6.37 17.70
N LEU A 45 2.40 6.39 16.42
CA LEU A 45 1.00 6.31 16.02
C LEU A 45 0.44 4.92 16.32
N VAL A 46 1.14 3.86 15.93
CA VAL A 46 0.72 2.47 16.18
C VAL A 46 0.61 2.20 17.68
N LYS A 47 1.55 2.70 18.51
CA LYS A 47 1.47 2.57 19.96
C LYS A 47 0.17 3.15 20.52
N LYS A 48 -0.21 4.35 20.09
CA LYS A 48 -1.48 5.00 20.50
C LYS A 48 -2.69 4.20 20.02
N GLN A 49 -2.67 3.70 18.80
CA GLN A 49 -3.79 2.96 18.22
C GLN A 49 -3.99 1.59 18.90
N ARG A 50 -2.90 0.89 19.23
CA ARG A 50 -2.93 -0.34 20.04
C ARG A 50 -3.48 -0.09 21.45
N GLN A 51 -3.16 1.05 22.08
CA GLN A 51 -3.76 1.44 23.37
C GLN A 51 -5.28 1.67 23.29
N MET A 52 -5.79 2.03 22.11
CA MET A 52 -7.22 2.12 21.83
C MET A 52 -7.85 0.77 21.46
N GLY A 53 -7.08 -0.34 21.51
CA GLY A 53 -7.55 -1.68 21.18
C GLY A 53 -7.72 -1.95 19.68
N ARG A 54 -7.09 -1.14 18.81
CA ARG A 54 -7.20 -1.29 17.35
C ARG A 54 -6.15 -2.23 16.80
N GLU A 55 -6.59 -3.14 15.93
CA GLU A 55 -5.73 -4.01 15.12
C GLU A 55 -5.03 -3.18 14.03
N ILE A 56 -3.75 -3.47 13.77
CA ILE A 56 -2.93 -2.73 12.82
C ILE A 56 -2.94 -3.47 11.48
N VAL A 57 -3.52 -2.83 10.46
CA VAL A 57 -3.58 -3.37 9.10
C VAL A 57 -2.69 -2.55 8.18
N VAL A 58 -1.80 -3.20 7.44
CA VAL A 58 -1.02 -2.56 6.37
C VAL A 58 -1.60 -2.96 5.02
N VAL A 59 -2.00 -1.99 4.20
CA VAL A 59 -2.44 -2.23 2.83
C VAL A 59 -1.28 -1.89 1.90
N MET A 60 -0.74 -2.90 1.21
CA MET A 60 0.39 -2.78 0.31
C MET A 60 -0.07 -2.43 -1.10
N GLY A 61 0.14 -1.18 -1.49
CA GLY A 61 -0.29 -0.62 -2.77
C GLY A 61 -1.50 0.29 -2.63
N VAL A 62 -1.32 1.61 -2.62
CA VAL A 62 -2.41 2.60 -2.64
C VAL A 62 -2.80 2.95 -4.08
N GLY A 63 -3.01 1.89 -4.86
CA GLY A 63 -3.54 1.94 -6.22
C GLY A 63 -5.04 2.23 -6.24
N PHE A 64 -5.67 1.97 -7.39
CA PHE A 64 -7.12 2.12 -7.54
C PHE A 64 -7.90 1.27 -6.52
N VAL A 65 -7.48 0.01 -6.34
CA VAL A 65 -8.06 -0.93 -5.36
C VAL A 65 -7.62 -0.59 -3.96
N GLY A 66 -6.31 -0.67 -3.69
CA GLY A 66 -5.84 -0.58 -2.30
C GLY A 66 -6.07 0.75 -1.60
N ALA A 67 -6.21 1.88 -2.32
CA ALA A 67 -6.59 3.13 -1.66
C ALA A 67 -8.03 3.06 -1.08
N VAL A 68 -8.97 2.49 -1.84
CA VAL A 68 -10.36 2.37 -1.39
C VAL A 68 -10.51 1.23 -0.39
N MET A 69 -9.80 0.11 -0.60
CA MET A 69 -9.70 -0.96 0.40
C MET A 69 -9.22 -0.43 1.75
N ALA A 70 -8.13 0.34 1.77
CA ALA A 70 -7.61 0.95 2.99
C ALA A 70 -8.64 1.85 3.66
N GLY A 71 -9.40 2.62 2.89
CA GLY A 71 -10.53 3.40 3.37
C GLY A 71 -11.62 2.53 4.02
N VAL A 72 -12.08 1.47 3.35
CA VAL A 72 -13.16 0.61 3.85
C VAL A 72 -12.74 -0.12 5.13
N VAL A 73 -11.52 -0.66 5.17
CA VAL A 73 -10.99 -1.33 6.37
C VAL A 73 -10.84 -0.33 7.53
N ALA A 74 -10.40 0.90 7.26
CA ALA A 74 -10.27 1.95 8.27
C ALA A 74 -11.61 2.51 8.76
N ASP A 75 -12.66 2.42 7.95
CA ASP A 75 -14.00 2.88 8.31
C ASP A 75 -14.78 1.84 9.13
N ALA A 76 -14.30 0.60 9.18
CA ALA A 76 -14.94 -0.51 9.87
C ALA A 76 -15.04 -0.27 11.39
N VAL A 77 -16.23 -0.52 11.93
CA VAL A 77 -16.56 -0.34 13.34
C VAL A 77 -17.10 -1.62 13.95
N ASP A 78 -16.95 -1.75 15.27
CA ASP A 78 -17.67 -2.77 16.02
C ASP A 78 -19.18 -2.48 15.96
N ARG A 79 -19.99 -3.52 15.72
CA ARG A 79 -21.44 -3.35 15.53
C ARG A 79 -22.18 -2.94 16.80
N ASN A 80 -21.65 -3.27 17.97
CA ASN A 80 -22.30 -3.00 19.24
C ASN A 80 -21.90 -1.63 19.79
N THR A 81 -20.62 -1.25 19.66
CA THR A 81 -20.10 0.00 20.22
C THR A 81 -20.08 1.15 19.21
N GLY A 82 -20.03 0.85 17.92
CA GLY A 82 -19.82 1.86 16.86
C GLY A 82 -18.39 2.40 16.79
N GLU A 83 -17.47 1.86 17.60
CA GLU A 83 -16.08 2.31 17.66
C GLU A 83 -15.21 1.67 16.57
N PRO A 84 -14.25 2.39 15.99
CA PRO A 84 -13.34 1.79 15.02
C PRO A 84 -12.47 0.71 15.64
N THR A 85 -12.40 -0.44 14.97
CA THR A 85 -11.66 -1.64 15.43
C THR A 85 -10.27 -1.76 14.84
N LYS A 86 -9.98 -0.98 13.79
CA LYS A 86 -8.76 -1.10 13.00
C LYS A 86 -8.09 0.26 12.82
N PHE A 87 -6.78 0.21 12.71
CA PHE A 87 -5.96 1.31 12.23
C PHE A 87 -5.18 0.86 11.00
N VAL A 88 -5.36 1.58 9.90
CA VAL A 88 -4.84 1.19 8.59
C VAL A 88 -3.68 2.09 8.18
N ILE A 89 -2.61 1.46 7.71
CA ILE A 89 -1.46 2.11 7.11
C ILE A 89 -1.41 1.71 5.63
N GLY A 90 -1.74 2.63 4.74
CA GLY A 90 -1.54 2.44 3.30
C GLY A 90 -0.07 2.61 2.95
N MET A 91 0.61 1.54 2.55
CA MET A 91 2.02 1.59 2.16
C MET A 91 2.12 1.68 0.63
N GLN A 92 2.91 2.63 0.14
CA GLN A 92 3.19 2.76 -1.28
C GLN A 92 4.67 3.05 -1.52
N ARG A 93 5.31 2.25 -2.39
CA ARG A 93 6.68 2.54 -2.82
C ARG A 93 6.77 3.97 -3.41
N PRO A 94 7.71 4.81 -2.94
CA PRO A 94 7.91 6.12 -3.50
C PRO A 94 8.46 6.01 -4.92
N SER A 95 7.85 6.72 -5.85
CA SER A 95 8.33 6.87 -7.22
C SER A 95 7.87 8.21 -7.77
N THR A 96 8.50 8.68 -8.85
CA THR A 96 8.05 9.90 -9.55
C THR A 96 6.59 9.80 -10.01
N ARG A 97 6.08 8.58 -10.26
CA ARG A 97 4.69 8.33 -10.71
C ARG A 97 3.66 8.25 -9.59
N SER A 98 4.06 7.85 -8.39
CA SER A 98 3.12 7.42 -7.34
C SER A 98 3.31 8.08 -5.98
N TYR A 99 4.45 8.74 -5.72
CA TYR A 99 4.73 9.27 -4.38
C TYR A 99 3.73 10.34 -3.95
N TRP A 100 3.24 11.17 -4.89
CA TRP A 100 2.21 12.19 -4.64
C TRP A 100 0.93 11.65 -3.96
N LYS A 101 0.64 10.36 -4.10
CA LYS A 101 -0.54 9.71 -3.50
C LYS A 101 -0.48 9.69 -1.97
N ILE A 102 0.70 9.52 -1.40
CA ILE A 102 0.91 9.45 0.06
C ILE A 102 0.53 10.77 0.75
N PRO A 103 1.10 11.94 0.37
CA PRO A 103 0.72 13.20 0.99
C PRO A 103 -0.74 13.56 0.69
N TYR A 104 -1.31 13.20 -0.47
CA TYR A 104 -2.74 13.36 -0.75
C TYR A 104 -3.59 12.60 0.27
N LEU A 105 -3.34 11.29 0.41
CA LEU A 105 -4.08 10.44 1.33
C LEU A 105 -3.93 10.93 2.77
N ASN A 106 -2.72 11.30 3.22
CA ASN A 106 -2.48 11.87 4.55
C ASN A 106 -3.16 13.22 4.79
N ARG A 107 -3.53 13.96 3.75
CA ARG A 107 -4.38 15.17 3.83
C ARG A 107 -5.88 14.85 3.82
N GLY A 108 -6.28 13.59 3.68
CA GLY A 108 -7.68 13.17 3.52
C GLY A 108 -8.22 13.42 2.11
N ILE A 109 -7.32 13.51 1.11
CA ILE A 109 -7.67 13.66 -0.31
C ILE A 109 -7.52 12.29 -0.97
N ALA A 110 -8.57 11.81 -1.65
CA ALA A 110 -8.52 10.54 -2.36
C ALA A 110 -7.45 10.57 -3.48
N PRO A 111 -6.51 9.61 -3.52
CA PRO A 111 -5.46 9.57 -4.54
C PRO A 111 -5.92 8.88 -5.84
N VAL A 112 -7.22 8.66 -6.00
CA VAL A 112 -7.86 7.95 -7.12
C VAL A 112 -9.15 8.65 -7.47
N GLU A 113 -9.47 8.67 -8.76
CA GLU A 113 -10.73 9.20 -9.27
C GLU A 113 -11.67 8.03 -9.56
N ALA A 114 -12.91 8.10 -9.07
CA ALA A 114 -13.93 7.08 -9.26
C ALA A 114 -15.30 7.75 -9.44
N GLU A 115 -16.21 7.10 -10.16
CA GLU A 115 -17.59 7.58 -10.32
C GLU A 115 -18.41 7.50 -9.03
N ASP A 116 -17.97 6.70 -8.04
CA ASP A 116 -18.62 6.60 -6.75
C ASP A 116 -18.34 7.86 -5.91
N PRO A 117 -19.38 8.66 -5.59
CA PRO A 117 -19.21 9.86 -4.79
C PRO A 117 -18.78 9.58 -3.35
N GLU A 118 -18.86 8.33 -2.86
CA GLU A 118 -18.47 7.97 -1.48
C GLU A 118 -16.95 7.82 -1.31
N VAL A 119 -16.17 7.68 -2.39
CA VAL A 119 -14.71 7.45 -2.27
C VAL A 119 -14.00 8.61 -1.57
N ALA A 120 -14.24 9.85 -1.99
CA ALA A 120 -13.59 11.01 -1.37
C ALA A 120 -14.07 11.27 0.08
N PRO A 121 -15.38 11.26 0.40
CA PRO A 121 -15.88 11.33 1.78
C PRO A 121 -15.33 10.24 2.70
N LEU A 122 -15.26 8.99 2.21
CA LEU A 122 -14.71 7.85 2.97
C LEU A 122 -13.27 8.13 3.41
N ILE A 123 -12.39 8.47 2.47
CA ILE A 123 -10.97 8.74 2.76
C ILE A 123 -10.84 9.93 3.69
N ARG A 124 -11.58 11.03 3.42
CA ARG A 124 -11.57 12.22 4.27
C ARG A 124 -11.95 11.88 5.71
N ARG A 125 -13.05 11.15 5.91
CA ARG A 125 -13.55 10.73 7.23
C ARG A 125 -12.53 9.86 7.96
N CYS A 126 -11.94 8.87 7.28
CA CYS A 126 -10.96 7.97 7.89
C CYS A 126 -9.69 8.70 8.35
N VAL A 127 -9.24 9.70 7.58
CA VAL A 127 -8.00 10.43 7.87
C VAL A 127 -8.21 11.58 8.85
N GLN A 128 -9.21 12.43 8.62
CA GLN A 128 -9.40 13.69 9.35
C GLN A 128 -10.28 13.53 10.59
N GLU A 129 -11.30 12.69 10.53
CA GLU A 129 -12.33 12.58 11.58
C GLU A 129 -12.03 11.38 12.50
N LYS A 130 -12.09 10.16 11.95
CA LYS A 130 -11.85 8.92 12.70
C LYS A 130 -10.39 8.72 13.10
N LYS A 131 -9.46 9.30 12.33
CA LYS A 131 -8.00 9.12 12.47
C LYS A 131 -7.60 7.64 12.50
N THR A 132 -8.22 6.88 11.62
CA THR A 132 -8.05 5.42 11.46
C THR A 132 -7.23 5.06 10.22
N LEU A 133 -6.85 6.04 9.39
CA LEU A 133 -6.07 5.83 8.17
C LEU A 133 -4.91 6.81 8.07
N THR A 134 -3.72 6.29 7.72
CA THR A 134 -2.55 7.06 7.28
C THR A 134 -1.91 6.36 6.09
N ALA A 135 -1.08 7.07 5.32
CA ALA A 135 -0.23 6.48 4.29
C ALA A 135 1.25 6.72 4.59
N THR A 136 2.09 5.83 4.05
CA THR A 136 3.54 5.87 4.23
C THR A 136 4.29 5.36 3.00
N PHE A 137 5.56 5.75 2.89
CA PHE A 137 6.50 5.25 1.88
C PHE A 137 7.48 4.22 2.43
N THR A 138 7.55 4.02 3.75
CA THR A 138 8.49 3.07 4.35
C THR A 138 7.90 1.67 4.45
N TYR A 139 8.66 0.67 4.04
CA TYR A 139 8.30 -0.74 4.24
C TYR A 139 8.42 -1.15 5.70
N GLU A 140 9.06 -0.36 6.57
CA GLU A 140 9.12 -0.64 8.02
C GLU A 140 7.74 -0.69 8.69
N ALA A 141 6.70 -0.13 8.05
CA ALA A 141 5.32 -0.31 8.48
C ALA A 141 4.92 -1.79 8.61
N LEU A 142 5.48 -2.68 7.80
CA LEU A 142 5.22 -4.12 7.83
C LEU A 142 5.63 -4.76 9.17
N CYS A 143 6.65 -4.22 9.84
CA CYS A 143 7.09 -4.68 11.16
C CYS A 143 6.03 -4.41 12.26
N LEU A 144 5.09 -3.51 12.00
CA LEU A 144 4.05 -3.09 12.96
C LEU A 144 2.70 -3.78 12.73
N ALA A 145 2.54 -4.48 11.60
CA ALA A 145 1.30 -5.05 11.13
C ALA A 145 0.87 -6.30 11.91
N ASP A 146 -0.40 -6.37 12.26
CA ASP A 146 -1.08 -7.62 12.64
C ASP A 146 -1.62 -8.32 11.39
N VAL A 147 -2.08 -7.55 10.39
CA VAL A 147 -2.52 -8.04 9.08
C VAL A 147 -1.89 -7.23 7.95
N VAL A 148 -1.46 -7.89 6.87
CA VAL A 148 -1.06 -7.27 5.61
C VAL A 148 -2.06 -7.64 4.53
N VAL A 149 -2.67 -6.64 3.89
CA VAL A 149 -3.48 -6.82 2.68
C VAL A 149 -2.61 -6.48 1.47
N VAL A 150 -2.49 -7.41 0.51
CA VAL A 150 -1.63 -7.25 -0.67
C VAL A 150 -2.48 -6.83 -1.87
N ASP A 151 -2.36 -5.54 -2.22
CA ASP A 151 -2.98 -4.88 -3.38
C ASP A 151 -1.92 -4.42 -4.39
N ILE A 152 -0.95 -5.29 -4.66
CA ILE A 152 0.11 -5.05 -5.64
C ILE A 152 -0.40 -5.53 -7.00
N GLN A 153 -0.30 -4.69 -8.03
CA GLN A 153 -0.75 -5.06 -9.38
C GLN A 153 -0.01 -6.29 -9.91
N CYS A 154 -0.75 -7.18 -10.56
CA CYS A 154 -0.26 -8.33 -11.31
C CYS A 154 -0.92 -8.31 -12.68
N ASP A 155 -0.42 -7.45 -13.56
CA ASP A 155 -1.04 -7.16 -14.84
C ASP A 155 -0.88 -8.34 -15.81
N TYR A 156 -1.86 -8.54 -16.69
CA TYR A 156 -1.76 -9.49 -17.80
C TYR A 156 -1.49 -8.77 -19.11
N TYR A 157 -0.34 -9.03 -19.71
CA TYR A 157 0.03 -8.50 -21.01
C TYR A 157 -0.53 -9.39 -22.12
N LYS A 158 -1.29 -8.78 -23.03
CA LYS A 158 -1.83 -9.43 -24.23
C LYS A 158 -1.03 -8.97 -25.43
N GLU A 159 -0.38 -9.91 -26.12
CA GLU A 159 0.32 -9.64 -27.37
C GLU A 159 -0.64 -9.55 -28.57
N ALA A 160 -1.81 -10.21 -28.47
CA ALA A 160 -2.86 -10.18 -29.48
C ALA A 160 -4.27 -10.08 -28.87
N LEU A 161 -5.19 -9.43 -29.60
CA LEU A 161 -6.61 -9.40 -29.23
C LEU A 161 -7.28 -10.73 -29.59
N GLY A 162 -7.96 -11.34 -28.62
CA GLY A 162 -8.70 -12.59 -28.83
C GLY A 162 -7.88 -13.87 -28.71
N ASP A 163 -6.54 -13.77 -28.65
CA ASP A 163 -5.67 -14.89 -28.30
C ASP A 163 -5.00 -14.64 -26.95
N VAL A 164 -5.44 -15.37 -25.94
CA VAL A 164 -4.88 -15.27 -24.59
C VAL A 164 -3.67 -16.19 -24.40
N ARG A 165 -3.36 -17.10 -25.34
CA ARG A 165 -2.25 -18.06 -25.18
C ARG A 165 -0.89 -17.43 -25.33
N ASP A 166 -0.82 -16.34 -26.10
CA ASP A 166 0.40 -15.58 -26.35
C ASP A 166 0.60 -14.44 -25.35
N GLY A 167 -0.18 -14.40 -24.27
CA GLY A 167 -0.02 -13.43 -23.18
C GLY A 167 0.73 -13.99 -21.98
N HIS A 168 1.10 -13.11 -21.06
CA HIS A 168 1.72 -13.50 -19.80
C HIS A 168 1.32 -12.57 -18.66
N ALA A 169 1.30 -13.12 -17.43
CA ALA A 169 1.14 -12.32 -16.22
C ALA A 169 2.50 -11.77 -15.79
N GLU A 170 2.57 -10.47 -15.52
CA GLU A 170 3.76 -9.83 -14.94
C GLU A 170 3.67 -9.90 -13.41
N ILE A 171 4.30 -10.93 -12.86
CA ILE A 171 4.25 -11.24 -11.43
C ILE A 171 5.41 -10.65 -10.63
N LYS A 172 6.41 -10.07 -11.28
CA LYS A 172 7.65 -9.65 -10.60
C LYS A 172 7.41 -8.65 -9.48
N ALA A 173 6.53 -7.67 -9.71
CA ALA A 173 6.20 -6.68 -8.70
C ALA A 173 5.57 -7.31 -7.44
N LEU A 174 4.71 -8.31 -7.64
CA LEU A 174 4.10 -9.08 -6.55
C LEU A 174 5.15 -9.92 -5.82
N GLU A 175 6.00 -10.66 -6.54
CA GLU A 175 7.07 -11.46 -5.93
C GLU A 175 8.03 -10.61 -5.09
N ASP A 176 8.45 -9.45 -5.61
CA ASP A 176 9.34 -8.54 -4.89
C ASP A 176 8.64 -7.96 -3.65
N GLY A 177 7.34 -7.66 -3.75
CA GLY A 177 6.52 -7.30 -2.59
C GLY A 177 6.48 -8.40 -1.53
N LEU A 178 6.24 -9.65 -1.93
CA LEU A 178 6.17 -10.80 -1.04
C LEU A 178 7.51 -11.08 -0.35
N LYS A 179 8.64 -10.87 -1.04
CA LYS A 179 9.99 -10.97 -0.43
C LYS A 179 10.14 -9.95 0.69
N ILE A 180 9.82 -8.68 0.42
CA ILE A 180 9.89 -7.59 1.41
C ILE A 180 8.95 -7.85 2.59
N ILE A 181 7.74 -8.35 2.33
CA ILE A 181 6.78 -8.76 3.36
C ILE A 181 7.42 -9.81 4.26
N GLY A 182 7.91 -10.92 3.71
CA GLY A 182 8.52 -11.99 4.51
C GLY A 182 9.76 -11.57 5.31
N GLU A 183 10.52 -10.60 4.80
CA GLU A 183 11.69 -10.03 5.48
C GLU A 183 11.33 -9.17 6.70
N LYS A 184 10.10 -8.63 6.78
CA LYS A 184 9.74 -7.60 7.76
C LYS A 184 8.62 -7.97 8.73
N ILE A 185 7.61 -8.71 8.28
CA ILE A 185 6.44 -8.99 9.13
C ILE A 185 6.81 -9.75 10.39
N ASN A 186 6.01 -9.57 11.43
CA ASN A 186 5.99 -10.49 12.57
C ASN A 186 5.52 -11.89 12.08
N PRO A 187 6.08 -13.00 12.58
CA PRO A 187 5.64 -14.34 12.17
C PRO A 187 4.17 -14.67 12.46
N ASP A 188 3.53 -13.96 13.39
CA ASP A 188 2.09 -14.11 13.68
C ASP A 188 1.20 -13.21 12.80
N CYS A 189 1.79 -12.43 11.89
CA CYS A 189 1.04 -11.57 10.97
C CYS A 189 0.34 -12.37 9.88
N LEU A 190 -0.95 -12.12 9.68
CA LEU A 190 -1.71 -12.66 8.54
C LEU A 190 -1.43 -11.86 7.27
N VAL A 191 -1.00 -12.54 6.21
CA VAL A 191 -0.87 -11.95 4.87
C VAL A 191 -2.04 -12.39 4.00
N LEU A 192 -2.92 -11.44 3.70
CA LEU A 192 -4.08 -11.61 2.84
C LEU A 192 -3.73 -11.13 1.43
N ILE A 193 -3.58 -12.07 0.50
CA ILE A 193 -3.38 -11.76 -0.91
C ILE A 193 -4.74 -11.39 -1.49
N GLU A 194 -4.88 -10.15 -1.95
CA GLU A 194 -6.10 -9.66 -2.60
C GLU A 194 -5.91 -9.46 -4.10
N THR A 195 -4.66 -9.20 -4.52
CA THR A 195 -4.24 -9.24 -5.92
C THR A 195 -4.82 -10.45 -6.66
N THR A 196 -5.38 -10.19 -7.83
CA THR A 196 -5.74 -11.23 -8.80
C THR A 196 -4.47 -11.94 -9.26
N VAL A 197 -4.37 -13.24 -9.01
CA VAL A 197 -3.18 -14.05 -9.30
C VAL A 197 -3.55 -15.34 -10.02
N PRO A 198 -2.62 -15.95 -10.77
CA PRO A 198 -2.80 -17.29 -11.31
C PRO A 198 -3.07 -18.33 -10.21
N PRO A 199 -3.83 -19.41 -10.50
CA PRO A 199 -3.97 -20.53 -9.58
C PRO A 199 -2.61 -21.08 -9.15
N GLY A 200 -2.48 -21.39 -7.87
CA GLY A 200 -1.24 -21.91 -7.28
C GLY A 200 -0.25 -20.83 -6.84
N THR A 201 -0.46 -19.53 -7.12
CA THR A 201 0.45 -18.48 -6.65
C THR A 201 0.61 -18.45 -5.13
N THR A 202 -0.46 -18.65 -4.36
CA THR A 202 -0.36 -18.66 -2.89
C THR A 202 0.53 -19.80 -2.38
N GLU A 203 0.34 -21.01 -2.90
CA GLU A 203 1.03 -22.23 -2.46
C GLU A 203 2.47 -22.32 -3.01
N TYR A 204 2.65 -22.08 -4.31
CA TYR A 204 3.92 -22.34 -5.00
C TYR A 204 4.82 -21.11 -5.14
N ILE A 205 4.32 -19.91 -4.82
CA ILE A 205 5.09 -18.66 -4.94
C ILE A 205 5.14 -17.92 -3.60
N ALA A 206 3.99 -17.50 -3.07
CA ALA A 206 3.95 -16.67 -1.86
C ALA A 206 4.47 -17.40 -0.62
N TYR A 207 3.96 -18.61 -0.35
CA TYR A 207 4.41 -19.44 0.76
C TYR A 207 5.92 -19.70 0.76
N PRO A 208 6.54 -20.23 -0.32
CA PRO A 208 7.98 -20.49 -0.30
C PRO A 208 8.82 -19.21 -0.20
N ILE A 209 8.38 -18.09 -0.79
CA ILE A 209 9.07 -16.80 -0.65
C ILE A 209 9.12 -16.37 0.82
N ILE A 210 7.97 -16.36 1.50
CA ILE A 210 7.88 -15.88 2.88
C ILE A 210 8.53 -16.89 3.84
N LYS A 211 8.36 -18.20 3.62
CA LYS A 211 9.02 -19.24 4.42
C LYS A 211 10.54 -19.12 4.36
N LYS A 212 11.10 -18.92 3.16
CA LYS A 212 12.55 -18.70 2.99
C LYS A 212 13.03 -17.43 3.69
N ALA A 213 12.20 -16.37 3.73
CA ALA A 213 12.53 -15.17 4.48
C ALA A 213 12.50 -15.41 6.00
N PHE A 214 11.57 -16.21 6.50
CA PHE A 214 11.53 -16.63 7.91
C PHE A 214 12.76 -17.46 8.29
N GLU A 215 13.15 -18.43 7.45
CA GLU A 215 14.36 -19.23 7.66
C GLU A 215 15.63 -18.36 7.70
N LYS A 216 15.75 -17.38 6.81
CA LYS A 216 16.86 -16.41 6.82
C LYS A 216 16.89 -15.51 8.05
N ARG A 217 15.77 -15.40 8.77
CA ARG A 217 15.61 -14.63 10.00
C ARG A 217 15.67 -15.53 11.25
N ASP A 218 16.11 -16.78 11.08
CA ASP A 218 16.16 -17.82 12.13
C ASP A 218 14.80 -18.16 12.76
N ILE A 219 13.70 -17.97 12.00
CA ILE A 219 12.33 -18.31 12.42
C ILE A 219 11.95 -19.67 11.84
N HIS A 220 12.21 -20.74 12.61
CA HIS A 220 11.96 -22.12 12.16
C HIS A 220 10.68 -22.76 12.72
N ASN A 221 10.13 -22.22 13.81
CA ASN A 221 8.99 -22.81 14.55
C ASN A 221 7.63 -22.22 14.16
N LYS A 222 7.57 -21.41 13.11
CA LYS A 222 6.36 -20.73 12.63
C LYS A 222 6.18 -20.97 11.14
N GLU A 223 4.93 -21.08 10.75
CA GLU A 223 4.52 -21.11 9.35
C GLU A 223 3.95 -19.75 8.95
N PRO A 224 4.21 -19.27 7.72
CA PRO A 224 3.55 -18.09 7.19
C PRO A 224 2.02 -18.24 7.22
N LEU A 225 1.33 -17.27 7.83
CA LEU A 225 -0.14 -17.21 7.79
C LEU A 225 -0.56 -16.53 6.49
N LEU A 226 -1.05 -17.33 5.53
CA LEU A 226 -1.42 -16.87 4.20
C LEU A 226 -2.87 -17.20 3.89
N SER A 227 -3.58 -16.26 3.28
CA SER A 227 -4.91 -16.45 2.69
C SER A 227 -5.00 -15.70 1.36
N HIS A 228 -5.87 -16.17 0.47
CA HIS A 228 -6.18 -15.50 -0.79
C HIS A 228 -7.66 -15.12 -0.80
N SER A 229 -7.93 -13.83 -0.69
CA SER A 229 -9.27 -13.26 -0.79
C SER A 229 -9.25 -12.24 -1.91
N PHE A 230 -9.32 -12.72 -3.15
CA PHE A 230 -9.26 -11.85 -4.31
C PHE A 230 -10.42 -10.85 -4.34
N GLU A 231 -10.10 -9.64 -4.77
CA GLU A 231 -11.11 -8.61 -4.90
C GLU A 231 -12.00 -8.85 -6.12
N ARG A 232 -13.30 -8.58 -5.97
CA ARG A 232 -14.26 -8.54 -7.08
C ARG A 232 -14.86 -7.15 -7.20
N VAL A 233 -13.99 -6.19 -7.49
CA VAL A 233 -14.43 -4.80 -7.65
C VAL A 233 -15.02 -4.55 -9.02
N MET A 234 -16.15 -3.85 -9.02
CA MET A 234 -16.66 -3.19 -10.19
C MET A 234 -16.44 -1.68 -10.01
N PRO A 235 -15.39 -1.10 -10.60
CA PRO A 235 -15.25 0.35 -10.69
C PRO A 235 -16.53 0.95 -11.27
N GLY A 236 -17.05 2.00 -10.63
CA GLY A 236 -18.32 2.64 -11.02
C GLY A 236 -19.03 3.25 -9.81
N ARG A 237 -20.31 3.60 -9.95
CA ARG A 237 -21.09 4.37 -8.96
C ARG A 237 -21.32 3.73 -7.58
N LYS A 238 -20.95 2.47 -7.38
CA LYS A 238 -21.15 1.71 -6.12
C LYS A 238 -19.87 1.01 -5.66
N TYR A 239 -18.72 1.58 -6.00
CA TYR A 239 -17.42 1.02 -5.73
C TYR A 239 -17.19 0.71 -4.23
N VAL A 240 -17.47 1.66 -3.33
CA VAL A 240 -17.31 1.46 -1.88
C VAL A 240 -18.22 0.36 -1.35
N ALA A 241 -19.50 0.39 -1.77
CA ALA A 241 -20.46 -0.64 -1.40
C ALA A 241 -20.06 -2.02 -1.95
N SER A 242 -19.43 -2.09 -3.12
CA SER A 242 -18.94 -3.37 -3.68
C SER A 242 -17.88 -4.02 -2.82
N ILE A 243 -17.03 -3.21 -2.15
CA ILE A 243 -15.99 -3.70 -1.25
C ILE A 243 -16.57 -4.10 0.11
N ARG A 244 -17.51 -3.30 0.63
CA ARG A 244 -18.05 -3.43 1.99
C ARG A 244 -19.17 -4.47 2.12
N ASP A 245 -20.05 -4.54 1.13
CA ASP A 245 -21.35 -5.21 1.28
C ASP A 245 -21.45 -6.52 0.47
N PHE A 246 -20.49 -6.83 -0.42
CA PHE A 246 -20.47 -8.10 -1.17
C PHE A 246 -19.78 -9.23 -0.42
N TRP A 247 -20.16 -10.46 -0.79
CA TRP A 247 -19.55 -11.68 -0.29
C TRP A 247 -18.07 -11.76 -0.67
N ARG A 248 -17.22 -12.04 0.33
CA ARG A 248 -15.81 -12.33 0.16
C ARG A 248 -15.57 -13.83 0.01
N VAL A 249 -14.55 -14.18 -0.77
CA VAL A 249 -14.01 -15.54 -0.82
C VAL A 249 -12.93 -15.61 0.25
N CYS A 250 -12.99 -16.62 1.12
CA CYS A 250 -12.06 -16.80 2.23
C CYS A 250 -11.36 -18.15 2.10
#